data_AF-A0A838JY19-F1
#
_entry.id   AF-A0A838JY19-F1
#
_cell.length_a   1.000
_cell.length_b   1.000
_cell.length_c   1.000
_cell.angle_alpha   90.00
_cell.angle_beta   90.00
_cell.angle_gamma   90.00
#
_symmetry.space_group_name_H-M   'P 1'
#
loop_
_entity.id
_entity.type
_entity.pdbx_description
1 polymer ?
#
loop_
_entity_poly.entity_id
_entity_poly.type
_entity_poly.pdbx_seq_one_letter_code
_entity_poly.pdbx_strand_id
1 'polypeptide(L)' 'MEVNVERLKELRREQVLSLRDLEEKSGVSYNTIWRLEDGRQGAHPRTVRKLADALGVQPSELIREG' A
#
# COMPACT_ATOMS: atom_id res chain seq x y z
N MET A 1 -2.67 3.09 11.51
CA MET A 1 -1.25 2.67 11.51
C MET A 1 -0.49 3.59 10.58
N GLU A 2 0.71 4.00 10.93
CA GLU A 2 1.55 4.78 10.02
C GLU A 2 2.08 3.85 8.93
N VAL A 3 1.84 4.23 7.67
CA VAL A 3 2.27 3.45 6.50
C VAL A 3 3.65 3.91 6.09
N ASN A 4 4.54 2.96 5.79
CA ASN A 4 5.79 3.26 5.14
C ASN A 4 5.52 3.60 3.66
N VAL A 5 5.28 4.88 3.41
CA VAL A 5 4.90 5.42 2.11
C VAL A 5 5.94 5.14 1.03
N GLU A 6 7.22 5.26 1.37
CA GLU A 6 8.33 5.05 0.43
C GLU A 6 8.39 3.58 0.03
N ARG A 7 8.28 2.67 0.99
CA ARG A 7 8.28 1.23 0.74
C ARG A 7 7.07 0.77 -0.07
N LEU A 8 5.88 1.32 0.20
CA LEU A 8 4.68 1.04 -0.59
C LEU A 8 4.85 1.45 -2.06
N LYS A 9 5.39 2.65 -2.29
CA LYS A 9 5.66 3.17 -3.65
C LYS A 9 6.70 2.35 -4.38
N GLU A 10 7.77 1.99 -3.70
CA GLU A 10 8.88 1.19 -4.24
C GLU A 10 8.36 -0.16 -4.74
N LEU A 11 7.73 -0.96 -3.86
CA LEU A 11 7.20 -2.29 -4.18
C LEU A 11 6.21 -2.27 -5.35
N ARG A 12 5.34 -1.23 -5.39
CA ARG A 12 4.40 -1.05 -6.50
C ARG A 12 5.14 -0.80 -7.83
N ARG A 13 6.17 0.03 -7.82
CA ARG A 13 6.97 0.38 -9.01
C ARG A 13 7.87 -0.76 -9.48
N GLU A 14 8.44 -1.55 -8.56
CA GLU A 14 9.21 -2.75 -8.88
C GLU A 14 8.38 -3.77 -9.67
N GLN A 15 7.07 -3.85 -9.37
CA GLN A 15 6.12 -4.69 -10.09
C GLN A 15 5.51 -4.01 -11.32
N VAL A 16 5.96 -2.81 -11.68
CA VAL A 16 5.46 -2.01 -12.82
C VAL A 16 3.94 -1.74 -12.72
N LEU A 17 3.41 -1.63 -11.50
CA LEU A 17 1.99 -1.39 -11.27
C LEU A 17 1.69 0.11 -11.22
N SER A 18 0.66 0.55 -11.94
CA SER A 18 -0.01 1.82 -11.67
C SER A 18 -0.84 1.74 -10.38
N LEU A 19 -1.34 2.87 -9.91
CA LEU A 19 -2.29 2.90 -8.78
C LEU A 19 -3.60 2.16 -9.10
N ARG A 20 -4.02 2.16 -10.38
CA ARG A 20 -5.21 1.42 -10.82
C ARG A 20 -4.95 -0.08 -10.85
N ASP A 21 -3.77 -0.50 -11.31
CA ASP A 21 -3.39 -1.92 -11.29
C ASP A 21 -3.33 -2.44 -9.85
N LEU A 22 -2.80 -1.63 -8.91
CA LEU A 22 -2.81 -2.00 -7.50
C LEU A 22 -4.21 -1.99 -6.90
N GLU A 23 -5.10 -1.10 -7.32
CA GLU A 23 -6.52 -1.13 -6.95
C GLU A 23 -7.18 -2.43 -7.37
N GLU A 24 -7.04 -2.82 -8.62
CA GLU A 24 -7.59 -4.07 -9.16
C GLU A 24 -7.03 -5.28 -8.43
N LYS A 25 -5.71 -5.31 -8.17
CA LYS A 25 -5.02 -6.43 -7.53
C LYS A 25 -5.34 -6.56 -6.04
N SER A 26 -5.49 -5.45 -5.32
CA SER A 26 -5.71 -5.44 -3.85
C SER A 26 -7.17 -5.29 -3.43
N GLY A 27 -8.05 -4.83 -4.32
CA GLY A 27 -9.41 -4.43 -3.99
C GLY A 27 -9.45 -3.27 -2.99
N VAL A 28 -8.43 -2.41 -2.98
CA VAL A 28 -8.38 -1.15 -2.22
C VAL A 28 -8.55 -0.01 -3.21
N SER A 29 -9.47 0.91 -2.95
CA SER A 29 -9.79 1.95 -3.94
C SER A 29 -8.58 2.80 -4.30
N TYR A 30 -8.50 3.24 -5.56
CA TYR A 30 -7.45 4.14 -6.07
C TYR A 30 -7.26 5.35 -5.14
N ASN A 31 -8.35 5.97 -4.71
CA ASN A 31 -8.31 7.15 -3.84
C ASN A 31 -7.74 6.85 -2.45
N THR A 32 -7.94 5.63 -1.93
CA THR A 32 -7.30 5.19 -0.70
C THR A 32 -5.81 4.99 -0.92
N ILE A 33 -5.41 4.27 -1.97
CA ILE A 33 -3.99 4.01 -2.28
C ILE A 33 -3.24 5.33 -2.49
N TRP A 34 -3.82 6.25 -3.28
CA TRP A 34 -3.23 7.57 -3.52
C TRP A 34 -3.06 8.37 -2.22
N ARG A 35 -4.06 8.40 -1.31
CA ARG A 35 -3.94 9.09 -0.02
C ARG A 35 -2.88 8.48 0.89
N LEU A 36 -2.73 7.15 0.86
CA LEU A 36 -1.67 6.46 1.58
C LEU A 36 -0.30 6.83 1.00
N GLU A 37 -0.16 6.76 -0.32
CA GLU A 37 1.09 7.09 -1.01
C GLU A 37 1.45 8.59 -0.94
N ASP A 38 0.48 9.48 -0.77
CA ASP A 38 0.75 10.91 -0.58
C ASP A 38 0.98 11.27 0.90
N GLY A 39 1.00 10.28 1.80
CA GLY A 39 1.22 10.48 3.24
C GLY A 39 0.09 11.25 3.94
N ARG A 40 -1.07 11.40 3.29
CA ARG A 40 -2.20 12.19 3.82
C ARG A 40 -3.00 11.45 4.89
N GLN A 41 -2.85 10.14 4.98
CA GLN A 41 -3.64 9.32 5.90
C GLN A 41 -2.90 8.04 6.29
N GLY A 42 -3.12 7.56 7.51
CA GLY A 42 -2.73 6.21 7.91
C GLY A 42 -3.70 5.14 7.36
N ALA A 43 -3.26 3.89 7.32
CA ALA A 43 -4.08 2.77 6.91
C ALA A 43 -4.73 2.05 8.09
N HIS A 44 -5.92 1.49 7.84
CA HIS A 44 -6.50 0.47 8.71
C HIS A 44 -5.75 -0.88 8.53
N PRO A 45 -5.68 -1.73 9.56
CA PRO A 45 -5.00 -3.03 9.46
C PRO A 45 -5.50 -3.93 8.33
N ARG A 46 -6.79 -3.82 7.97
CA ARG A 46 -7.38 -4.54 6.84
C ARG A 46 -6.84 -4.05 5.50
N THR A 47 -6.63 -2.74 5.35
CA THR A 47 -6.07 -2.14 4.14
C THR A 47 -4.61 -2.51 3.97
N VAL A 48 -3.82 -2.47 5.06
CA VAL A 48 -2.40 -2.91 5.03
C VAL A 48 -2.31 -4.35 4.57
N ARG A 49 -3.11 -5.26 5.13
CA ARG A 49 -3.13 -6.68 4.71
C ARG A 49 -3.44 -6.85 3.22
N LYS A 50 -4.51 -6.23 2.73
CA LYS A 50 -4.85 -6.29 1.29
C LYS A 50 -3.73 -5.80 0.38
N LEU A 51 -3.06 -4.71 0.75
CA LEU A 51 -1.95 -4.17 -0.04
C LEU A 51 -0.72 -5.09 0.02
N ALA A 52 -0.40 -5.61 1.20
CA ALA A 52 0.71 -6.55 1.40
C ALA A 52 0.49 -7.84 0.60
N ASP A 53 -0.72 -8.40 0.67
CA ASP A 53 -1.12 -9.58 -0.09
C ASP A 53 -0.98 -9.35 -1.61
N ALA A 54 -1.45 -8.19 -2.11
CA ALA A 54 -1.34 -7.84 -3.52
C ALA A 54 0.11 -7.60 -3.98
N LEU A 55 0.97 -7.11 -3.09
CA LEU A 55 2.38 -6.86 -3.35
C LEU A 55 3.27 -8.08 -3.07
N GLY A 56 2.74 -9.14 -2.45
CA GLY A 56 3.49 -10.35 -2.13
C GLY A 56 4.50 -10.19 -0.98
N VAL A 57 4.24 -9.28 -0.05
CA VAL A 57 5.12 -8.95 1.08
C VAL A 57 4.41 -9.14 2.42
N GLN A 58 5.15 -9.12 3.53
CA GLN A 58 4.51 -9.15 4.85
C GLN A 58 3.87 -7.78 5.19
N PRO A 59 2.72 -7.73 5.89
CA PRO A 59 2.11 -6.47 6.31
C PRO A 59 3.03 -5.56 7.14
N SER A 60 3.96 -6.14 7.88
CA SER A 60 4.99 -5.42 8.65
C SER A 60 5.92 -4.59 7.76
N GLU A 61 6.19 -5.01 6.52
CA GLU A 61 7.02 -4.23 5.58
C GLU A 61 6.36 -2.93 5.14
N LEU A 62 5.02 -2.86 5.18
CA LEU A 62 4.26 -1.69 4.74
C LEU A 62 3.96 -0.69 5.87
N ILE A 63 4.36 -0.98 7.11
CA ILE A 63 4.18 -0.08 8.25
C ILE A 63 5.53 0.39 8.75
N ARG A 64 5.59 1.60 9.31
CA ARG A 64 6.77 2.00 10.07
C ARG A 64 6.70 1.31 11.42
N GLU A 65 7.74 0.57 11.78
CA GLU A 65 7.95 0.18 13.17
C GLU A 65 8.13 1.47 13.96
N GLY A 66 7.30 1.65 14.98
CA GLY A 66 7.47 2.71 15.98
C GLY A 66 8.46 2.28 17.03
#